data_AF-A0AAI9ESC0-F1
#
_entry.id   AF-A0AAI9ESC0-F1
#
_cell.length_a   1.000
_cell.length_b   1.000
_cell.length_c   1.000
_cell.angle_alpha   90.00
_cell.angle_beta   90.00
_cell.angle_gamma   90.00
#
_symmetry.space_group_name_H-M   'P 1'
#
loop_
_entity.id
_entity.type
_entity.pdbx_description
1 polymer ?
#
loop_
_entity_poly.entity_id
_entity_poly.type
_entity_poly.pdbx_seq_one_letter_code
_entity_poly.pdbx_strand_id
1 'polypeptide(L)' 'MGDENPKYPVVTDGVIQVDVLESIGRSEEWLLDNLSKQGHDNVANIFIAEYDKGAVTVVTYE' A
#
# COMPACT_ATOMS: atom_id res chain seq x y z
N MET A 1 11.35 -6.72 23.55
CA MET A 1 10.59 -5.49 23.24
C MET A 1 10.30 -5.58 21.76
N GLY A 2 9.02 -5.75 21.40
CA GLY A 2 8.64 -5.91 20.00
C GLY A 2 8.72 -4.56 19.33
N ASP A 3 9.74 -4.34 18.51
CA ASP A 3 9.69 -3.31 17.47
C ASP A 3 8.72 -3.77 16.39
N GLU A 4 7.43 -3.80 16.73
CA GLU A 4 6.38 -3.78 15.73
C GLU A 4 6.40 -2.38 15.14
N ASN A 5 7.13 -2.23 14.04
CA ASN A 5 7.05 -1.03 13.25
C ASN A 5 5.58 -0.79 12.86
N PRO A 6 5.07 0.45 12.99
CA PRO A 6 3.73 0.75 12.54
C PRO A 6 3.64 0.45 11.04
N LYS A 7 2.78 -0.49 10.68
CA LYS A 7 2.42 -0.71 9.29
C LYS A 7 1.45 0.37 8.85
N TYR A 8 1.68 0.93 7.67
CA TYR A 8 0.85 1.99 7.12
C TYR A 8 -0.02 1.40 5.99
N PRO A 9 -1.32 1.14 6.23
CA PRO A 9 -2.21 0.67 5.17
C PRO A 9 -2.39 1.78 4.13
N VAL A 10 -1.89 1.53 2.92
CA VAL A 10 -1.95 2.47 1.79
C VAL A 10 -3.05 2.11 0.79
N VAL A 11 -3.56 0.87 0.83
CA VAL A 11 -4.80 0.44 0.16
C VAL A 11 -5.60 -0.42 1.13
N THR A 12 -6.92 -0.21 1.19
CA THR A 12 -7.87 -1.02 1.97
C THR A 12 -9.12 -1.28 1.13
N ASP A 13 -9.49 -2.54 0.94
CA ASP A 13 -10.65 -2.98 0.14
C ASP A 13 -10.73 -2.28 -1.23
N GLY A 14 -9.59 -2.21 -1.90
CA GLY A 14 -9.42 -1.56 -3.20
C GLY A 14 -9.48 -0.04 -3.23
N VAL A 15 -9.51 0.61 -2.06
CA VAL A 15 -9.49 2.07 -1.91
C VAL A 15 -8.10 2.53 -1.47
N ILE A 16 -7.56 3.53 -2.17
CA ILE A 16 -6.28 4.13 -1.81
C ILE A 16 -6.45 5.06 -0.60
N GLN A 17 -5.61 4.87 0.41
CA GLN A 17 -5.61 5.66 1.63
C GLN A 17 -4.70 6.89 1.47
N VAL A 18 -5.20 7.92 0.76
CA VAL A 18 -4.44 9.13 0.43
C VAL A 18 -3.87 9.83 1.67
N ASP A 19 -4.66 9.96 2.75
CA ASP A 19 -4.20 10.57 4.00
C ASP A 19 -2.98 9.83 4.59
N VAL A 20 -2.95 8.50 4.45
CA VAL A 20 -1.82 7.69 4.92
C VAL A 20 -0.61 7.92 4.03
N LEU A 21 -0.78 7.94 2.71
CA LEU A 21 0.29 8.26 1.76
C LEU A 21 0.92 9.62 2.05
N GLU A 22 0.11 10.66 2.27
CA GLU A 22 0.60 11.99 2.63
C GLU A 22 1.36 11.99 3.96
N SER A 23 0.87 11.24 4.96
CA SER A 23 1.54 11.12 6.27
C SER A 23 2.93 10.50 6.18
N ILE A 24 3.17 9.65 5.17
CA ILE A 24 4.47 9.02 4.88
C ILE A 24 5.24 9.71 3.75
N GLY A 25 4.75 10.86 3.26
CA GLY A 25 5.40 11.65 2.20
C GLY A 25 5.42 10.97 0.83
N ARG A 26 4.40 10.19 0.51
CA ARG A 26 4.22 9.50 -0.78
C ARG A 26 3.00 10.03 -1.52
N SER A 27 3.01 9.90 -2.84
CA SER A 27 1.87 10.24 -3.70
C SER A 27 1.13 8.97 -4.16
N GLU A 28 -0.10 9.15 -4.63
CA GLU A 28 -0.87 8.09 -5.28
C GLU A 28 -0.13 7.52 -6.50
N GLU A 29 0.47 8.37 -7.33
CA GLU A 29 1.28 7.95 -8.48
C GLU A 29 2.44 7.04 -8.08
N TRP A 30 3.11 7.34 -6.97
CA TRP A 30 4.19 6.50 -6.45
C TRP A 30 3.68 5.12 -6.02
N LEU A 31 2.49 5.05 -5.41
CA LEU A 31 1.87 3.80 -5.00
C LEU A 31 1.49 2.97 -6.23
N LEU A 32 0.82 3.57 -7.21
CA LEU A 32 0.39 2.89 -8.44
C LEU A 32 1.58 2.32 -9.23
N ASP A 33 2.68 3.07 -9.34
CA ASP A 33 3.92 2.59 -9.95
C ASP A 33 4.52 1.40 -9.17
N ASN A 34 4.49 1.44 -7.83
CA ASN A 34 4.94 0.32 -6.98
C ASN A 34 4.09 -0.94 -7.19
N LEU A 35 2.77 -0.77 -7.25
CA LEU A 35 1.80 -1.86 -7.43
C LEU A 35 1.92 -2.47 -8.83
N SER A 36 2.00 -1.65 -9.87
CA SER A 36 2.18 -2.13 -11.26
C SER A 36 3.51 -2.87 -11.46
N LYS A 37 4.60 -2.42 -10.83
CA LYS A 37 5.89 -3.16 -10.81
C LYS A 37 5.78 -4.55 -10.17
N GLN A 38 4.82 -4.75 -9.29
CA GLN A 38 4.51 -6.04 -8.66
C GLN A 38 3.45 -6.86 -9.44
N GLY A 39 2.93 -6.33 -10.56
CA GLY A 39 1.89 -6.98 -11.36
C GLY A 39 0.46 -6.70 -10.89
N HIS A 40 0.27 -5.67 -10.05
CA HIS A 40 -1.04 -5.25 -9.54
C HIS A 40 -1.49 -3.95 -10.24
N ASP A 41 -2.04 -4.08 -11.45
CA ASP A 41 -2.49 -2.92 -12.24
C ASP A 41 -3.88 -2.39 -11.85
N ASN A 42 -4.61 -3.13 -11.01
CA ASN A 42 -5.95 -2.75 -10.56
C ASN A 42 -6.06 -2.83 -9.04
N VAL A 43 -6.14 -1.67 -8.40
CA VAL A 43 -6.32 -1.55 -6.95
C VAL A 43 -7.61 -2.21 -6.47
N ALA A 44 -8.67 -2.28 -7.28
CA ALA A 44 -9.92 -2.94 -6.90
C ALA A 44 -9.76 -4.44 -6.60
N ASN A 45 -8.68 -5.07 -7.06
CA ASN A 45 -8.36 -6.47 -6.78
C ASN A 45 -7.53 -6.65 -5.49
N ILE A 46 -7.16 -5.55 -4.82
CA ILE A 46 -6.31 -5.56 -3.62
C ILE A 46 -7.20 -5.48 -2.38
N PHE A 47 -7.08 -6.48 -1.51
CA PHE A 47 -7.72 -6.47 -0.20
C PHE A 47 -7.01 -5.49 0.74
N ILE A 48 -5.68 -5.57 0.84
CA ILE A 48 -4.88 -4.63 1.60
C ILE A 48 -3.49 -4.47 0.98
N ALA A 49 -2.98 -3.24 0.95
CA ALA A 49 -1.57 -2.98 0.70
C ALA A 49 -0.98 -2.22 1.88
N GLU A 50 0.12 -2.70 2.44
CA GLU A 50 0.79 -2.13 3.60
C GLU A 50 2.18 -1.63 3.22
N TYR A 51 2.49 -0.39 3.61
CA TYR A 51 3.84 0.15 3.53
C TYR A 51 4.59 -0.09 4.85
N ASP A 52 5.73 -0.75 4.77
CA ASP A 52 6.69 -0.89 5.87
C ASP A 52 8.12 -0.69 5.35
N LYS A 53 8.89 0.18 6.00
CA LYS A 53 10.33 0.40 5.75
C LYS A 53 10.75 0.57 4.27
N GLY A 54 9.89 1.12 3.42
CA GLY A 54 10.20 1.34 2.00
C GLY A 54 9.67 0.26 1.04
N ALA A 55 9.06 -0.80 1.56
CA ALA A 55 8.43 -1.85 0.78
C ALA A 55 6.90 -1.77 0.90
N VAL A 56 6.21 -2.09 -0.19
CA VAL A 56 4.74 -2.25 -0.22
C VAL A 56 4.46 -3.74 -0.33
N THR A 57 3.79 -4.30 0.68
CA THR A 57 3.30 -5.68 0.66
C THR A 57 1.84 -5.67 0.25
N VAL A 58 1.44 -6.55 -0.68
CA VAL A 58 0.09 -6.58 -1.25
C VAL A 58 -0.58 -7.93 -0.95
N VAL A 59 -1.84 -7.88 -0.55
CA VAL A 59 -2.74 -9.04 -0.43
C VAL A 59 -3.93 -8.76 -1.34
N THR A 60 -4.20 -9.67 -2.28
CA THR A 60 -5.33 -9.56 -3.22
C THR A 60 -6.50 -10.42 -2.76
N TYR A 61 -7.69 -10.16 -3.31
CA TYR A 61 -8.77 -11.14 -3.28
C TYR A 61 -8.34 -12.33 -4.18
N GLU A 62 -8.37 -13.56 -3.65
CA GLU A 62 -8.01 -14.78 -4.39
C GLU A 62 -8.89 -15.01 -5.63
#